data_AF-A0AAN7KW48-F1
#
_entry.id   AF-A0AAN7KW48-F1
#
_cell.length_a   1.000
_cell.length_b   1.000
_cell.length_c   1.000
_cell.angle_alpha   90.00
_cell.angle_beta   90.00
_cell.angle_gamma   90.00
#
_symmetry.space_group_name_H-M   'P 1'
#
loop_
_entity.id
_entity.type
_entity.pdbx_description
1 polymer ?
#
loop_
_entity_poly.entity_id
_entity_poly.type
_entity_poly.pdbx_seq_one_letter_code
_entity_poly.pdbx_strand_id
1 'polypeptide(L)'
;MAREAVSHDEKVVLGEEVDGVSLITLNRPRQLNVISSEVVAILADHLEKWEKDDKAKLVLIKGAGRAFSAGGDLKMFYDGRTAKDSCLEVVYRMYWLCYHIHTYEKTHVSLVHGISMGGGASLMAPMKFSIVTEKTVFATPEASIGFHTDCGFSYMHSRLPGRLGEFLALTGARLNGKELVSAGLATHFVPSEKLSELEKRLISLNSGDEAAVKSVIEEFSVEVQLDEGSVLSKRPVIDECFSKDTVEEIIKSFEVEASKEGNGWIGPILKGLKRSSPTGLKITLRSIHEGRNQTLAECLKKEFRLTMNILRSTISEDVYEGIRALTIDKDNAPKWEPSTLDKVEDEKLDIIFKPFAENLELQVPEKEECRWSGKYESSPYPFINLTNGTS
;
A
#
# COMPACT_ATOMS: atom_id res chain seq x y z
N MET A 1 5.69 35.72 -18.12
CA MET A 1 4.33 35.65 -18.70
C MET A 1 3.99 34.18 -18.83
N ALA A 2 2.97 33.59 -18.22
CA ALA A 2 1.98 34.05 -17.26
C ALA A 2 2.01 33.07 -16.07
N ARG A 3 1.88 33.61 -14.84
CA ARG A 3 1.55 32.80 -13.67
C ARG A 3 0.10 32.36 -13.88
N GLU A 4 -0.12 31.08 -14.15
CA GLU A 4 -1.45 30.51 -14.06
C GLU A 4 -1.94 30.68 -12.62
N ALA A 5 -3.04 31.42 -12.50
CA ALA A 5 -3.73 31.67 -11.25
C ALA A 5 -4.12 30.33 -10.64
N VAL A 6 -3.72 30.12 -9.38
CA VAL A 6 -4.12 28.94 -8.60
C VAL A 6 -5.60 29.07 -8.29
N SER A 7 -6.43 28.35 -9.04
CA SER A 7 -7.80 28.04 -8.66
C SER A 7 -7.76 27.24 -7.35
N HIS A 8 -8.49 27.70 -6.33
CA HIS A 8 -8.71 27.01 -5.06
C HIS A 8 -9.80 25.91 -5.18
N ASP A 9 -10.17 25.50 -6.41
CA ASP A 9 -11.39 24.74 -6.71
C ASP A 9 -11.14 23.36 -7.36
N GLU A 10 -9.91 22.86 -7.40
CA GLU A 10 -9.64 21.52 -7.94
C GLU A 10 -9.84 20.45 -6.86
N LYS A 11 -10.97 19.72 -6.95
CA LYS A 11 -11.25 18.54 -6.11
C LYS A 11 -10.05 17.58 -6.12
N VAL A 12 -9.70 17.05 -4.94
CA VAL A 12 -8.56 16.12 -4.76
C VAL A 12 -8.77 14.75 -5.40
N VAL A 13 -10.02 14.39 -5.67
CA VAL A 13 -10.44 13.21 -6.44
C VAL A 13 -11.56 13.65 -7.38
N LEU A 14 -11.48 13.22 -8.64
CA LEU A 14 -12.51 13.45 -9.65
C LEU A 14 -13.24 12.13 -9.92
N GLY A 15 -14.57 12.16 -9.91
CA GLY A 15 -15.42 11.04 -10.31
C GLY A 15 -16.24 11.43 -11.53
N GLU A 16 -16.15 10.63 -12.59
CA GLU A 16 -16.87 10.81 -13.85
C GLU A 16 -17.65 9.55 -14.20
N GLU A 17 -18.85 9.70 -14.76
CA GLU A 17 -19.69 8.59 -15.21
C GLU A 17 -19.96 8.75 -16.70
N VAL A 18 -19.51 7.79 -17.51
CA VAL A 18 -19.65 7.81 -18.97
C VAL A 18 -20.08 6.42 -19.43
N ASP A 19 -21.27 6.31 -20.02
CA ASP A 19 -21.78 5.08 -20.64
C ASP A 19 -21.56 3.81 -19.80
N GLY A 20 -21.98 3.85 -18.54
CA GLY A 20 -21.88 2.73 -17.60
C GLY A 20 -20.49 2.45 -17.05
N VAL A 21 -19.51 3.29 -17.37
CA VAL A 21 -18.17 3.28 -16.80
C VAL A 21 -18.02 4.42 -15.80
N SER A 22 -17.51 4.10 -14.62
CA SER A 22 -17.25 5.05 -13.55
C SER A 22 -15.74 5.25 -13.40
N LEU A 23 -15.25 6.46 -13.69
CA LEU A 23 -13.83 6.80 -13.70
C LEU A 23 -13.47 7.66 -12.49
N ILE A 24 -12.61 7.13 -11.63
CA ILE A 24 -11.92 7.87 -10.57
C ILE A 24 -10.56 8.35 -11.09
N THR A 25 -10.28 9.64 -10.90
CA THR A 25 -8.95 10.22 -11.07
C THR A 25 -8.46 10.80 -9.75
N LEU A 26 -7.36 10.27 -9.21
CA LEU A 26 -6.63 10.90 -8.11
C LEU A 26 -5.99 12.19 -8.62
N ASN A 27 -6.36 13.33 -8.06
CA ASN A 27 -6.11 14.64 -8.66
C ASN A 27 -5.31 15.58 -7.73
N ARG A 28 -4.16 15.08 -7.25
CA ARG A 28 -3.15 15.90 -6.55
C ARG A 28 -1.78 15.77 -7.23
N PRO A 29 -1.66 16.04 -8.55
CA PRO A 29 -0.48 15.70 -9.34
C PRO A 29 0.81 16.37 -8.84
N ARG A 30 0.71 17.59 -8.27
CA ARG A 30 1.86 18.32 -7.70
C ARG A 30 2.44 17.62 -6.46
N GLN A 31 1.62 16.87 -5.74
CA GLN A 31 2.00 16.09 -4.56
C GLN A 31 2.04 14.59 -4.87
N LEU A 32 2.16 14.22 -6.15
CA LEU A 32 2.21 12.82 -6.58
C LEU A 32 0.99 11.99 -6.12
N ASN A 33 -0.18 12.61 -6.05
CA ASN A 33 -1.44 11.94 -5.70
C ASN A 33 -1.40 11.23 -4.33
N VAL A 34 -0.78 11.87 -3.33
CA VAL A 34 -0.78 11.37 -1.95
C VAL A 34 -2.20 11.26 -1.37
N ILE A 35 -2.42 10.22 -0.58
CA ILE A 35 -3.70 9.83 0.01
C ILE A 35 -3.85 10.55 1.36
N SER A 36 -4.62 11.63 1.38
CA SER A 36 -5.07 12.31 2.59
C SER A 36 -6.39 11.75 3.09
N SER A 37 -6.80 12.17 4.29
CA SER A 37 -8.15 11.88 4.82
C SER A 37 -9.28 12.21 3.85
N GLU A 38 -9.19 13.36 3.15
CA GLU A 38 -10.18 13.76 2.15
C GLU A 38 -10.21 12.81 0.94
N VAL A 39 -9.03 12.38 0.46
CA VAL A 39 -8.93 11.40 -0.64
C VAL A 39 -9.56 10.07 -0.22
N VAL A 40 -9.27 9.57 0.99
CA VAL A 40 -9.86 8.32 1.51
C VAL A 40 -11.39 8.42 1.58
N ALA A 41 -11.92 9.52 2.11
CA ALA A 41 -13.37 9.72 2.23
C ALA A 41 -14.04 9.73 0.86
N ILE A 42 -13.54 10.54 -0.09
CA ILE A 42 -14.15 10.66 -1.42
C ILE A 42 -14.04 9.35 -2.22
N LEU A 43 -12.92 8.63 -2.11
CA LEU A 43 -12.77 7.31 -2.75
C LEU A 43 -13.79 6.31 -2.21
N ALA A 44 -13.94 6.23 -0.89
CA ALA A 44 -14.90 5.33 -0.26
C ALA A 44 -16.35 5.65 -0.70
N ASP A 45 -16.70 6.94 -0.75
CA ASP A 45 -18.04 7.38 -1.19
C ASP A 45 -18.31 7.02 -2.66
N HIS A 46 -17.33 7.22 -3.56
CA HIS A 46 -17.49 6.85 -4.96
C HIS A 46 -17.63 5.34 -5.16
N LEU A 47 -16.75 4.55 -4.53
CA LEU A 47 -16.80 3.10 -4.65
C LEU A 47 -18.09 2.54 -4.04
N GLU A 48 -18.54 3.04 -2.90
CA GLU A 48 -19.84 2.62 -2.34
C GLU A 48 -21.00 2.95 -3.26
N LYS A 49 -21.05 4.20 -3.75
CA LYS A 49 -22.11 4.64 -4.66
C LYS A 49 -22.19 3.73 -5.87
N TRP A 50 -21.04 3.45 -6.50
CA TRP A 50 -21.00 2.72 -7.76
C TRP A 50 -21.13 1.22 -7.61
N GLU A 51 -20.76 0.63 -6.47
CA GLU A 51 -21.08 -0.77 -6.19
C GLU A 51 -22.60 -0.98 -6.13
N LYS A 52 -23.34 -0.02 -5.54
CA LYS A 52 -24.81 -0.08 -5.41
C LYS A 52 -25.59 0.33 -6.67
N ASP A 53 -24.94 0.95 -7.65
CA ASP A 53 -25.60 1.49 -8.85
C ASP A 53 -25.54 0.52 -10.02
N ASP A 54 -26.66 -0.14 -10.37
CA ASP A 54 -26.76 -1.07 -11.51
C ASP A 54 -26.29 -0.48 -12.86
N LYS A 55 -26.25 0.86 -12.99
CA LYS A 55 -25.73 1.52 -14.20
C LYS A 55 -24.20 1.54 -14.24
N ALA A 56 -23.52 1.57 -13.09
CA ALA A 56 -22.08 1.47 -13.00
C ALA A 56 -21.68 0.00 -13.20
N LYS A 57 -21.17 -0.32 -14.39
CA LYS A 57 -20.79 -1.68 -14.78
C LYS A 57 -19.29 -1.94 -14.59
N LEU A 58 -18.47 -0.91 -14.80
CA LEU A 58 -17.01 -0.98 -14.75
C LEU A 58 -16.48 0.22 -13.98
N VAL A 59 -15.56 -0.01 -13.03
CA VAL A 59 -14.87 1.06 -12.30
C VAL A 59 -13.43 1.15 -12.79
N LEU A 60 -12.99 2.36 -13.15
CA LEU A 60 -11.61 2.66 -13.52
C LEU A 60 -10.99 3.58 -12.47
N ILE A 61 -9.76 3.31 -12.04
CA ILE A 61 -8.98 4.21 -11.19
C ILE A 61 -7.68 4.59 -11.89
N LYS A 62 -7.39 5.89 -11.98
CA LYS A 62 -6.11 6.42 -12.49
C LYS A 62 -5.60 7.57 -11.62
N GLY A 63 -4.32 7.93 -11.81
CA GLY A 63 -3.72 9.12 -11.23
C GLY A 63 -3.53 10.22 -12.28
N ALA A 64 -3.77 11.47 -11.90
CA ALA A 64 -3.44 12.62 -12.73
C ALA A 64 -1.91 12.85 -12.76
N GLY A 65 -1.40 13.26 -13.92
CA GLY A 65 0.00 13.64 -14.08
C GLY A 65 0.97 12.46 -14.10
N ARG A 66 2.07 12.56 -13.33
CA ARG A 66 3.24 11.67 -13.46
C ARG A 66 3.27 10.48 -12.49
N ALA A 67 2.27 10.34 -11.64
CA ALA A 67 2.21 9.28 -10.64
C ALA A 67 0.80 8.72 -10.56
N PHE A 68 0.68 7.43 -10.26
CA PHE A 68 -0.59 6.87 -9.84
C PHE A 68 -0.89 7.37 -8.43
N SER A 69 -0.07 6.99 -7.45
CA SER A 69 -0.06 7.55 -6.10
C SER A 69 1.24 7.25 -5.36
N ALA A 70 1.80 8.23 -4.67
CA ALA A 70 3.00 8.07 -3.85
C ALA A 70 2.74 7.57 -2.41
N GLY A 71 1.50 7.19 -2.08
CA GLY A 71 1.14 6.65 -0.77
C GLY A 71 0.46 7.65 0.16
N GLY A 72 0.42 7.33 1.44
CA GLY A 72 -0.25 8.14 2.46
C GLY A 72 0.37 9.52 2.65
N ASP A 73 -0.43 10.49 3.06
CA ASP A 73 0.03 11.83 3.42
C ASP A 73 0.82 11.79 4.74
N LEU A 74 2.13 11.55 4.66
CA LEU A 74 3.00 11.42 5.83
C LEU A 74 2.97 12.68 6.72
N LYS A 75 2.78 13.85 6.13
CA LYS A 75 2.70 15.10 6.89
C LYS A 75 1.46 15.13 7.79
N MET A 76 0.33 14.62 7.31
CA MET A 76 -0.89 14.48 8.12
C MET A 76 -0.63 13.63 9.37
N PHE A 77 0.03 12.47 9.22
CA PHE A 77 0.37 11.62 10.37
C PHE A 77 1.34 12.31 11.33
N TYR A 78 2.36 12.99 10.80
CA TYR A 78 3.30 13.72 11.62
C TYR A 78 2.63 14.82 12.43
N ASP A 79 1.80 15.66 11.80
CA ASP A 79 1.12 16.76 12.49
C ASP A 79 0.11 16.25 13.54
N GLY A 80 -0.50 15.08 13.28
CA GLY A 80 -1.43 14.40 14.19
C GLY A 80 -0.81 13.91 15.50
N ARG A 81 0.52 13.71 15.57
CA ARG A 81 1.22 13.21 16.78
C ARG A 81 0.96 13.99 18.07
N THR A 82 0.47 15.21 17.95
CA THR A 82 0.23 16.13 19.07
C THR A 82 -1.07 15.87 19.82
N ALA A 83 -1.96 15.03 19.28
CA ALA A 83 -3.22 14.68 19.90
C ALA A 83 -3.47 13.17 19.82
N LYS A 84 -3.91 12.58 20.94
CA LYS A 84 -4.21 11.15 21.01
C LYS A 84 -5.27 10.79 19.96
N ASP A 85 -4.99 9.76 19.18
CA ASP A 85 -5.91 9.18 18.20
C ASP A 85 -6.45 10.18 17.15
N SER A 86 -5.74 11.28 16.88
CA SER A 86 -6.17 12.26 15.87
C SER A 86 -6.27 11.69 14.46
N CYS A 87 -5.54 10.60 14.17
CA CYS A 87 -5.54 9.92 12.88
C CYS A 87 -6.43 8.67 12.86
N LEU A 88 -7.14 8.35 13.95
CA LEU A 88 -7.93 7.12 14.06
C LEU A 88 -8.97 6.99 12.96
N GLU A 89 -9.74 8.05 12.68
CA GLU A 89 -10.78 8.01 11.66
C GLU A 89 -10.21 7.71 10.27
N VAL A 90 -9.17 8.44 9.85
CA VAL A 90 -8.56 8.22 8.53
C VAL A 90 -7.92 6.84 8.43
N VAL A 91 -7.27 6.34 9.49
CA VAL A 91 -6.71 5.00 9.52
C VAL A 91 -7.82 3.96 9.39
N TYR A 92 -8.87 4.04 10.19
CA TYR A 92 -9.99 3.11 10.13
C TYR A 92 -10.62 3.09 8.74
N ARG A 93 -10.93 4.28 8.19
CA ARG A 93 -11.50 4.41 6.84
C ARG A 93 -10.57 3.85 5.76
N MET A 94 -9.26 4.04 5.88
CA MET A 94 -8.28 3.50 4.92
C MET A 94 -8.26 1.96 4.96
N TYR A 95 -8.24 1.36 6.15
CA TYR A 95 -8.28 -0.10 6.26
C TYR A 95 -9.60 -0.70 5.76
N TRP A 96 -10.71 -0.04 6.04
CA TRP A 96 -12.01 -0.44 5.49
C TRP A 96 -12.06 -0.28 3.96
N LEU A 97 -11.49 0.80 3.41
CA LEU A 97 -11.33 1.00 1.98
C LEU A 97 -10.46 -0.10 1.35
N CYS A 98 -9.36 -0.52 2.00
CA CYS A 98 -8.56 -1.65 1.55
C CYS A 98 -9.39 -2.94 1.48
N TYR A 99 -10.16 -3.25 2.52
CA TYR A 99 -11.08 -4.40 2.50
C TYR A 99 -12.07 -4.29 1.33
N HIS A 100 -12.68 -3.12 1.16
CA HIS A 100 -13.69 -2.87 0.13
C HIS A 100 -13.12 -3.07 -1.29
N ILE A 101 -11.91 -2.58 -1.56
CA ILE A 101 -11.25 -2.78 -2.87
C ILE A 101 -10.91 -4.25 -3.11
N HIS A 102 -10.44 -4.99 -2.09
CA HIS A 102 -10.12 -6.42 -2.26
C HIS A 102 -11.35 -7.29 -2.51
N THR A 103 -12.51 -6.85 -2.04
CA THR A 103 -13.76 -7.61 -2.08
C THR A 103 -14.80 -6.97 -2.99
N TYR A 104 -14.42 -6.00 -3.80
CA TYR A 104 -15.34 -5.20 -4.61
C TYR A 104 -16.10 -6.09 -5.60
N GLU A 105 -17.43 -5.97 -5.64
CA GLU A 105 -18.28 -6.93 -6.37
C GLU A 105 -18.26 -6.73 -7.90
N LYS A 106 -17.92 -5.53 -8.36
CA LYS A 106 -17.95 -5.16 -9.77
C LYS A 106 -16.56 -5.20 -10.37
N THR A 107 -16.46 -5.45 -11.67
CA THR A 107 -15.16 -5.39 -12.35
C THR A 107 -14.51 -4.01 -12.19
N HIS A 108 -13.27 -4.00 -11.70
CA HIS A 108 -12.49 -2.79 -11.47
C HIS A 108 -11.09 -2.89 -12.08
N VAL A 109 -10.63 -1.78 -12.64
CA VAL A 109 -9.36 -1.68 -13.36
C VAL A 109 -8.55 -0.49 -12.84
N SER A 110 -7.27 -0.71 -12.53
CA SER A 110 -6.34 0.39 -12.24
C SER A 110 -5.42 0.64 -13.44
N LEU A 111 -5.40 1.88 -13.92
CA LEU A 111 -4.46 2.35 -14.94
C LEU A 111 -3.25 2.99 -14.23
N VAL A 112 -2.22 2.18 -13.99
CA VAL A 112 -1.06 2.55 -13.17
C VAL A 112 0.05 3.10 -14.06
N HIS A 113 0.15 4.43 -14.10
CA HIS A 113 1.22 5.15 -14.76
C HIS A 113 2.07 5.93 -13.75
N GLY A 114 3.36 5.61 -13.67
CA GLY A 114 4.30 6.28 -12.77
C GLY A 114 4.37 5.63 -11.38
N ILE A 115 4.62 6.45 -10.36
CA ILE A 115 4.84 5.98 -8.99
C ILE A 115 3.57 5.35 -8.40
N SER A 116 3.70 4.18 -7.79
CA SER A 116 2.67 3.50 -6.99
C SER A 116 3.30 2.94 -5.71
N MET A 117 3.21 3.64 -4.58
CA MET A 117 3.92 3.26 -3.35
C MET A 117 3.01 3.25 -2.12
N GLY A 118 3.30 2.35 -1.18
CA GLY A 118 2.56 2.19 0.09
C GLY A 118 1.05 2.12 -0.10
N GLY A 119 0.29 2.98 0.59
CA GLY A 119 -1.16 3.07 0.40
C GLY A 119 -1.62 3.33 -1.05
N GLY A 120 -0.78 3.90 -1.91
CA GLY A 120 -1.07 4.02 -3.35
C GLY A 120 -1.04 2.67 -4.05
N ALA A 121 -0.11 1.80 -3.63
CA ALA A 121 0.00 0.45 -4.13
C ALA A 121 -1.19 -0.43 -3.70
N SER A 122 -1.80 -0.19 -2.53
CA SER A 122 -3.00 -0.92 -2.10
C SER A 122 -4.26 -0.57 -2.90
N LEU A 123 -4.26 0.54 -3.64
CA LEU A 123 -5.33 0.89 -4.58
C LEU A 123 -5.20 0.18 -5.93
N MET A 124 -4.08 -0.49 -6.23
CA MET A 124 -3.86 -1.21 -7.49
C MET A 124 -3.61 -2.71 -7.33
N ALA A 125 -2.82 -3.14 -6.36
CA ALA A 125 -2.40 -4.53 -6.24
C ALA A 125 -3.58 -5.53 -6.09
N PRO A 126 -4.63 -5.24 -5.31
CA PRO A 126 -5.79 -6.13 -5.22
C PRO A 126 -6.78 -5.96 -6.38
N MET A 127 -6.48 -5.13 -7.38
CA MET A 127 -7.43 -4.90 -8.46
C MET A 127 -7.64 -6.12 -9.34
N LYS A 128 -8.91 -6.34 -9.75
CA LYS A 128 -9.26 -7.41 -10.70
C LYS A 128 -8.39 -7.34 -11.95
N PHE A 129 -8.21 -6.14 -12.49
CA PHE A 129 -7.20 -5.85 -13.50
C PHE A 129 -6.33 -4.67 -13.08
N SER A 130 -5.05 -4.95 -12.85
CA SER A 130 -4.05 -3.93 -12.66
C SER A 130 -3.16 -3.83 -13.89
N ILE A 131 -3.18 -2.65 -14.54
CA ILE A 131 -2.50 -2.37 -15.79
C ILE A 131 -1.34 -1.44 -15.51
N VAL A 132 -0.13 -1.91 -15.76
CA VAL A 132 1.11 -1.17 -15.51
C VAL A 132 1.80 -0.80 -16.82
N THR A 133 2.58 0.26 -16.78
CA THR A 133 3.39 0.76 -17.91
C THR A 133 4.89 0.65 -17.63
N GLU A 134 5.73 0.91 -18.63
CA GLU A 134 7.19 1.01 -18.48
C GLU A 134 7.64 2.10 -17.51
N LYS A 135 6.78 3.09 -17.21
CA LYS A 135 7.08 4.15 -16.23
C LYS A 135 6.67 3.79 -14.80
N THR A 136 6.05 2.63 -14.60
CA THR A 136 5.57 2.22 -13.28
C THR A 136 6.76 1.97 -12.35
N VAL A 137 6.73 2.59 -11.17
CA VAL A 137 7.69 2.31 -10.09
C VAL A 137 6.90 1.99 -8.83
N PHE A 138 6.97 0.72 -8.44
CA PHE A 138 6.33 0.21 -7.24
C PHE A 138 7.32 0.04 -6.10
N ALA A 139 6.89 0.33 -4.87
CA ALA A 139 7.60 -0.05 -3.64
C ALA A 139 6.69 0.00 -2.42
N THR A 140 7.05 -0.76 -1.39
CA THR A 140 6.48 -0.74 -0.05
C THR A 140 7.59 -0.40 0.96
N PRO A 141 7.97 0.89 1.07
CA PRO A 141 9.15 1.32 1.82
C PRO A 141 8.89 1.60 3.31
N GLU A 142 7.76 1.16 3.86
CA GLU A 142 7.24 1.57 5.18
C GLU A 142 8.22 1.29 6.33
N ALA A 143 8.91 0.14 6.30
CA ALA A 143 9.89 -0.21 7.33
C ALA A 143 11.05 0.80 7.42
N SER A 144 11.40 1.46 6.30
CA SER A 144 12.48 2.45 6.26
C SER A 144 12.14 3.78 6.93
N ILE A 145 10.85 4.04 7.20
CA ILE A 145 10.36 5.25 7.86
C ILE A 145 9.84 4.97 9.28
N GLY A 146 10.16 3.82 9.88
CA GLY A 146 9.67 3.47 11.21
C GLY A 146 8.22 2.99 11.25
N PHE A 147 7.67 2.62 10.10
CA PHE A 147 6.32 2.08 9.98
C PHE A 147 6.35 0.57 9.66
N HIS A 148 5.21 -0.03 9.35
CA HIS A 148 5.11 -1.45 9.04
C HIS A 148 4.45 -1.68 7.67
N THR A 149 4.61 -2.90 7.12
CA THR A 149 3.81 -3.32 5.96
C THR A 149 2.33 -3.30 6.31
N ASP A 150 1.57 -2.42 5.65
CA ASP A 150 0.20 -2.05 5.99
C ASP A 150 -0.75 -2.16 4.77
N CYS A 151 -1.97 -1.63 4.88
CA CYS A 151 -2.95 -1.54 3.80
C CYS A 151 -3.25 -2.86 3.04
N GLY A 152 -3.17 -4.01 3.72
CA GLY A 152 -3.38 -5.35 3.18
C GLY A 152 -2.11 -6.03 2.66
N PHE A 153 -0.95 -5.37 2.73
CA PHE A 153 0.29 -5.93 2.21
C PHE A 153 0.85 -7.09 3.04
N SER A 154 0.51 -7.25 4.32
CA SER A 154 0.88 -8.49 5.03
C SER A 154 0.17 -9.72 4.44
N TYR A 155 -1.03 -9.55 3.88
CA TYR A 155 -1.76 -10.59 3.14
C TYR A 155 -1.15 -10.81 1.74
N MET A 156 -0.92 -9.73 0.98
CA MET A 156 -0.45 -9.84 -0.41
C MET A 156 1.02 -10.30 -0.49
N HIS A 157 1.93 -9.70 0.30
CA HIS A 157 3.35 -10.08 0.30
C HIS A 157 3.55 -11.53 0.74
N SER A 158 2.81 -12.01 1.74
CA SER A 158 2.93 -13.40 2.22
C SER A 158 2.54 -14.46 1.18
N ARG A 159 1.85 -14.06 0.11
CA ARG A 159 1.40 -14.92 -0.99
C ARG A 159 2.25 -14.78 -2.26
N LEU A 160 3.23 -13.88 -2.26
CA LEU A 160 4.18 -13.79 -3.36
C LEU A 160 5.06 -15.05 -3.43
N PRO A 161 5.57 -15.40 -4.62
CA PRO A 161 6.41 -16.58 -4.79
C PRO A 161 7.64 -16.55 -3.86
N GLY A 162 7.91 -17.70 -3.21
CA GLY A 162 9.07 -17.87 -2.35
C GLY A 162 9.08 -16.89 -1.16
N ARG A 163 10.15 -16.10 -1.07
CA ARG A 163 10.37 -15.07 -0.04
C ARG A 163 10.44 -13.65 -0.61
N LEU A 164 9.88 -13.46 -1.82
CA LEU A 164 9.86 -12.16 -2.48
C LEU A 164 9.11 -11.11 -1.63
N GLY A 165 8.03 -11.50 -0.95
CA GLY A 165 7.26 -10.61 -0.09
C GLY A 165 8.07 -10.04 1.07
N GLU A 166 8.76 -10.90 1.82
CA GLU A 166 9.67 -10.50 2.90
C GLU A 166 10.77 -9.57 2.38
N PHE A 167 11.36 -9.88 1.22
CA PHE A 167 12.37 -9.03 0.58
C PHE A 167 11.84 -7.65 0.23
N LEU A 168 10.70 -7.55 -0.45
CA LEU A 168 10.13 -6.27 -0.86
C LEU A 168 9.80 -5.38 0.35
N ALA A 169 9.12 -5.94 1.34
CA ALA A 169 8.64 -5.18 2.50
C ALA A 169 9.76 -4.75 3.46
N LEU A 170 10.80 -5.58 3.66
CA LEU A 170 11.91 -5.21 4.54
C LEU A 170 12.87 -4.23 3.88
N THR A 171 13.11 -4.37 2.58
CA THR A 171 14.12 -3.57 1.88
C THR A 171 13.57 -2.32 1.21
N GLY A 172 12.25 -2.24 0.99
CA GLY A 172 11.64 -1.21 0.16
C GLY A 172 12.13 -1.25 -1.30
N ALA A 173 12.60 -2.42 -1.77
CA ALA A 173 13.09 -2.59 -3.12
C ALA A 173 12.01 -2.22 -4.14
N ARG A 174 12.45 -1.61 -5.25
CA ARG A 174 11.56 -1.14 -6.29
C ARG A 174 11.34 -2.21 -7.34
N LEU A 175 10.09 -2.34 -7.79
CA LEU A 175 9.73 -3.11 -8.97
C LEU A 175 9.30 -2.17 -10.10
N ASN A 176 9.76 -2.44 -11.31
CA ASN A 176 9.22 -1.81 -12.50
C ASN A 176 7.94 -2.51 -12.98
N GLY A 177 7.27 -1.96 -14.00
CA GLY A 177 6.02 -2.53 -14.53
C GLY A 177 6.13 -3.99 -15.00
N LYS A 178 7.24 -4.36 -15.64
CA LYS A 178 7.47 -5.74 -16.09
C LYS A 178 7.58 -6.70 -14.90
N GLU A 179 8.37 -6.30 -13.92
CA GLU A 179 8.58 -7.09 -12.70
C GLU A 179 7.30 -7.25 -11.88
N LEU A 180 6.43 -6.24 -11.86
CA LEU A 180 5.13 -6.36 -11.19
C LEU A 180 4.23 -7.43 -11.79
N VAL A 181 4.16 -7.48 -13.13
CA VAL A 181 3.39 -8.53 -13.83
C VAL A 181 4.00 -9.90 -13.56
N SER A 182 5.32 -10.04 -13.71
CA SER A 182 5.99 -11.31 -13.45
C SER A 182 5.96 -11.77 -11.99
N ALA A 183 5.86 -10.84 -11.03
CA ALA A 183 5.70 -11.14 -9.61
C ALA A 183 4.25 -11.47 -9.21
N GLY A 184 3.27 -11.18 -10.07
CA GLY A 184 1.84 -11.36 -9.79
C GLY A 184 1.20 -10.23 -8.98
N LEU A 185 1.83 -9.04 -8.91
CA LEU A 185 1.29 -7.83 -8.26
C LEU A 185 0.54 -6.92 -9.25
N ALA A 186 0.74 -7.13 -10.55
CA ALA A 186 -0.05 -6.52 -11.61
C ALA A 186 -0.48 -7.61 -12.61
N THR A 187 -1.53 -7.33 -13.37
CA THR A 187 -2.11 -8.33 -14.28
C THR A 187 -1.61 -8.18 -15.71
N HIS A 188 -1.45 -6.95 -16.19
CA HIS A 188 -1.16 -6.67 -17.60
C HIS A 188 -0.14 -5.54 -17.72
N PHE A 189 0.68 -5.62 -18.76
CA PHE A 189 1.61 -4.56 -19.13
C PHE A 189 1.18 -3.94 -20.46
N VAL A 190 1.00 -2.62 -20.47
CA VAL A 190 0.61 -1.84 -21.65
C VAL A 190 1.61 -0.68 -21.81
N PRO A 191 2.22 -0.49 -23.00
CA PRO A 191 3.08 0.65 -23.26
C PRO A 191 2.36 1.98 -23.00
N SER A 192 3.00 2.94 -22.33
CA SER A 192 2.30 4.15 -21.89
C SER A 192 1.69 4.99 -23.02
N GLU A 193 2.26 4.92 -24.23
CA GLU A 193 1.73 5.56 -25.44
C GLU A 193 0.35 5.03 -25.86
N LYS A 194 0.02 3.78 -25.51
CA LYS A 194 -1.27 3.15 -25.79
C LYS A 194 -2.30 3.32 -24.67
N LEU A 195 -1.89 3.81 -23.50
CA LEU A 195 -2.74 3.84 -22.31
C LEU A 195 -3.99 4.72 -22.49
N SER A 196 -3.87 5.85 -23.20
CA SER A 196 -5.03 6.73 -23.48
C SER A 196 -6.03 6.09 -24.44
N GLU A 197 -5.55 5.30 -25.40
CA GLU A 197 -6.42 4.58 -26.33
C GLU A 197 -7.15 3.44 -25.63
N LEU A 198 -6.45 2.69 -24.78
CA LEU A 198 -7.04 1.67 -23.92
C LEU A 198 -8.12 2.24 -23.00
N GLU A 199 -7.87 3.37 -22.34
CA GLU A 199 -8.86 4.04 -21.48
C GLU A 199 -10.15 4.35 -22.26
N LYS A 200 -10.02 4.95 -23.46
CA LYS A 200 -11.17 5.23 -24.33
C LYS A 200 -11.89 3.95 -24.74
N ARG A 201 -11.16 2.88 -25.05
CA ARG A 201 -11.74 1.60 -25.44
C ARG A 201 -12.54 0.97 -24.30
N LEU A 202 -11.99 0.99 -23.08
CA LEU A 202 -12.68 0.53 -21.87
C LEU A 202 -13.94 1.35 -21.58
N ILE A 203 -13.89 2.68 -21.72
CA ILE A 203 -15.07 3.55 -21.60
C ILE A 203 -16.14 3.17 -22.63
N SER A 204 -15.74 2.98 -23.90
CA SER A 204 -16.65 2.63 -24.99
C SER A 204 -17.26 1.22 -24.88
N LEU A 205 -16.67 0.35 -24.06
CA LEU A 205 -17.09 -1.04 -23.91
C LEU A 205 -18.49 -1.14 -23.27
N ASN A 206 -18.81 -0.22 -22.34
CA ASN A 206 -20.10 -0.18 -21.62
C ASN A 206 -20.51 -1.57 -21.06
N SER A 207 -19.53 -2.33 -20.59
CA SER A 207 -19.70 -3.67 -20.03
C SER A 207 -18.75 -3.85 -18.84
N GLY A 208 -19.27 -4.52 -17.81
CA GLY A 208 -18.50 -4.99 -16.66
C GLY A 208 -18.14 -6.47 -16.75
N ASP A 209 -18.50 -7.15 -17.84
CA ASP A 209 -18.18 -8.57 -18.02
C ASP A 209 -16.66 -8.75 -18.03
N GLU A 210 -16.16 -9.59 -17.11
CA GLU A 210 -14.72 -9.76 -16.88
C GLU A 210 -13.99 -10.27 -18.12
N ALA A 211 -14.60 -11.16 -18.91
CA ALA A 211 -14.00 -11.70 -20.11
C ALA A 211 -13.90 -10.65 -21.21
N ALA A 212 -14.94 -9.83 -21.39
CA ALA A 212 -14.94 -8.72 -22.33
C ALA A 212 -13.91 -7.64 -21.95
N VAL A 213 -13.86 -7.25 -20.67
CA VAL A 213 -12.88 -6.27 -20.15
C VAL A 213 -11.47 -6.80 -20.35
N LYS A 214 -11.22 -8.07 -20.00
CA LYS A 214 -9.92 -8.72 -20.20
C LYS A 214 -9.53 -8.72 -21.69
N SER A 215 -10.44 -9.11 -22.58
CA SER A 215 -10.18 -9.12 -24.03
C SER A 215 -9.74 -7.74 -24.54
N VAL A 216 -10.42 -6.68 -24.09
CA VAL A 216 -10.02 -5.30 -24.44
C VAL A 216 -8.63 -4.98 -23.91
N ILE A 217 -8.29 -5.36 -22.69
CA ILE A 217 -6.95 -5.10 -22.13
C ILE A 217 -5.88 -5.85 -22.92
N GLU A 218 -6.15 -7.10 -23.31
CA GLU A 218 -5.23 -7.95 -24.08
C GLU A 218 -4.96 -7.41 -25.49
N GLU A 219 -5.91 -6.69 -26.11
CA GLU A 219 -5.69 -5.99 -27.40
C GLU A 219 -4.51 -4.99 -27.35
N PHE A 220 -4.27 -4.38 -26.18
CA PHE A 220 -3.22 -3.37 -25.98
C PHE A 220 -1.99 -3.90 -25.23
N SER A 221 -2.12 -5.08 -24.62
CA SER A 221 -1.08 -5.67 -23.79
C SER A 221 0.06 -6.21 -24.64
N VAL A 222 1.27 -6.22 -24.06
CA VAL A 222 2.43 -6.89 -24.65
C VAL A 222 2.98 -7.92 -23.67
N GLU A 223 3.54 -8.98 -24.22
CA GLU A 223 4.21 -10.00 -23.41
C GLU A 223 5.44 -9.39 -22.71
N VAL A 224 5.59 -9.73 -21.44
CA VAL A 224 6.65 -9.18 -20.59
C VAL A 224 7.87 -10.09 -20.64
N GLN A 225 9.00 -9.52 -21.04
CA GLN A 225 10.32 -10.14 -20.88
C GLN A 225 11.13 -9.38 -19.83
N LEU A 226 11.56 -10.11 -18.80
CA LEU A 226 12.39 -9.55 -17.72
C LEU A 226 13.76 -9.15 -18.25
N ASP A 227 14.23 -7.99 -17.79
CA ASP A 227 15.56 -7.50 -18.13
C ASP A 227 16.63 -8.32 -17.35
N GLU A 228 17.83 -8.48 -17.90
CA GLU A 228 18.91 -9.30 -17.28
C GLU A 228 19.26 -8.86 -15.85
N GLY A 229 19.10 -7.57 -15.55
CA GLY A 229 19.33 -6.98 -14.23
C GLY A 229 18.15 -7.07 -13.27
N SER A 230 17.03 -7.70 -13.65
CA SER A 230 15.80 -7.73 -12.86
C SER A 230 16.01 -8.37 -11.49
N VAL A 231 15.36 -7.82 -10.47
CA VAL A 231 15.40 -8.41 -9.13
C VAL A 231 14.80 -9.82 -9.09
N LEU A 232 13.87 -10.13 -10.00
CA LEU A 232 13.25 -11.45 -10.10
C LEU A 232 14.22 -12.54 -10.61
N SER A 233 15.29 -12.13 -11.31
CA SER A 233 16.39 -13.04 -11.66
C SER A 233 17.22 -13.45 -10.44
N LYS A 234 17.14 -12.68 -9.34
CA LYS A 234 17.89 -12.90 -8.10
C LYS A 234 17.10 -13.71 -7.07
N ARG A 235 15.92 -14.24 -7.45
CA ARG A 235 15.02 -15.00 -6.57
C ARG A 235 15.69 -16.13 -5.79
N PRO A 236 16.55 -16.99 -6.37
CA PRO A 236 17.16 -18.07 -5.59
C PRO A 236 17.94 -17.57 -4.36
N VAL A 237 18.69 -16.48 -4.54
CA VAL A 237 19.43 -15.83 -3.44
C VAL A 237 18.48 -15.17 -2.45
N ILE A 238 17.44 -14.49 -2.94
CA ILE A 238 16.42 -13.86 -2.11
C ILE A 238 15.70 -14.92 -1.26
N ASP A 239 15.24 -16.00 -1.88
CA ASP A 239 14.52 -17.09 -1.24
C ASP A 239 15.37 -17.76 -0.15
N GLU A 240 16.67 -17.98 -0.41
CA GLU A 240 17.59 -18.50 0.59
C GLU A 240 17.76 -17.53 1.77
N CYS A 241 18.07 -16.26 1.51
CA CYS A 241 18.43 -15.31 2.56
C CYS A 241 17.23 -14.81 3.36
N PHE A 242 16.06 -14.65 2.73
CA PHE A 242 14.83 -14.17 3.37
C PHE A 242 13.95 -15.31 3.88
N SER A 243 14.46 -16.55 3.89
CA SER A 243 13.80 -17.69 4.54
C SER A 243 14.02 -17.77 6.04
N LYS A 244 14.91 -16.94 6.60
CA LYS A 244 15.26 -16.98 8.03
C LYS A 244 14.14 -16.41 8.89
N ASP A 245 14.10 -16.84 10.15
CA ASP A 245 13.02 -16.50 11.07
C ASP A 245 13.15 -15.08 11.65
N THR A 246 14.38 -14.54 11.70
CA THR A 246 14.69 -13.23 12.30
C THR A 246 15.36 -12.27 11.32
N VAL A 247 15.18 -10.96 11.54
CA VAL A 247 15.79 -9.91 10.71
C VAL A 247 17.33 -9.98 10.79
N GLU A 248 17.85 -10.28 11.98
CA GLU A 248 19.28 -10.46 12.25
C GLU A 248 19.89 -11.58 11.39
N GLU A 249 19.21 -12.73 11.31
CA GLU A 249 19.65 -13.85 10.49
C GLU A 249 19.53 -13.54 8.98
N ILE A 250 18.48 -12.83 8.56
CA ILE A 250 18.34 -12.35 7.18
C ILE A 250 19.53 -11.48 6.80
N ILE A 251 19.84 -10.45 7.62
CA ILE A 251 20.96 -9.53 7.39
C ILE A 251 22.27 -10.30 7.31
N LYS A 252 22.52 -11.21 8.26
CA LYS A 252 23.74 -12.04 8.28
C LYS A 252 23.85 -12.93 7.05
N SER A 253 22.75 -13.55 6.62
CA SER A 253 22.72 -14.38 5.41
C SER A 253 23.04 -13.53 4.16
N PHE A 254 22.48 -12.33 4.08
CA PHE A 254 22.71 -11.41 2.96
C PHE A 254 24.13 -10.84 2.94
N GLU A 255 24.74 -10.59 4.10
CA GLU A 255 26.17 -10.22 4.22
C GLU A 255 27.10 -11.29 3.66
N VAL A 256 26.84 -12.55 4.01
CA VAL A 256 27.61 -13.69 3.49
C VAL A 256 27.47 -13.75 1.97
N GLU A 257 26.25 -13.61 1.45
CA GLU A 257 25.99 -13.69 0.02
C GLU A 257 26.59 -12.51 -0.76
N ALA A 258 26.63 -11.31 -0.17
CA ALA A 258 27.26 -10.12 -0.75
C ALA A 258 28.77 -10.28 -0.98
N SER A 259 29.42 -11.19 -0.25
CA SER A 259 30.86 -11.48 -0.41
C SER A 259 31.17 -12.42 -1.58
N LYS A 260 30.15 -13.08 -2.15
CA LYS A 260 30.31 -14.00 -3.29
C LYS A 260 30.35 -13.24 -4.62
N GLU A 261 31.11 -13.79 -5.57
CA GLU A 261 31.21 -13.25 -6.93
C GLU A 261 29.83 -13.23 -7.63
N GLY A 262 29.52 -12.14 -8.35
CA GLY A 262 28.24 -11.96 -9.04
C GLY A 262 27.11 -11.34 -8.20
N ASN A 263 27.30 -11.15 -6.88
CA ASN A 263 26.30 -10.61 -5.97
C ASN A 263 26.49 -9.14 -5.56
N GLY A 264 27.20 -8.35 -6.37
CA GLY A 264 27.43 -6.93 -6.09
C GLY A 264 26.16 -6.08 -5.94
N TRP A 265 25.01 -6.56 -6.42
CA TRP A 265 23.70 -5.93 -6.28
C TRP A 265 23.20 -5.88 -4.81
N ILE A 266 23.70 -6.77 -3.94
CA ILE A 266 23.26 -6.88 -2.55
C ILE A 266 23.75 -5.69 -1.71
N GLY A 267 24.96 -5.21 -1.93
CA GLY A 267 25.60 -4.17 -1.10
C GLY A 267 24.73 -2.91 -0.89
N PRO A 268 24.20 -2.29 -1.97
CA PRO A 268 23.29 -1.15 -1.85
C PRO A 268 22.01 -1.45 -1.06
N ILE A 269 21.42 -2.62 -1.25
CA ILE A 269 20.18 -3.03 -0.56
C ILE A 269 20.44 -3.27 0.91
N LEU A 270 21.51 -3.99 1.24
CA LEU A 270 21.94 -4.26 2.60
C LEU A 270 22.22 -2.95 3.36
N LYS A 271 22.82 -1.95 2.71
CA LYS A 271 23.03 -0.62 3.29
C LYS A 271 21.70 0.07 3.61
N GLY A 272 20.70 -0.05 2.74
CA GLY A 272 19.34 0.45 2.98
C GLY A 272 18.69 -0.25 4.17
N LEU A 273 18.70 -1.59 4.15
CA LEU A 273 18.13 -2.44 5.20
C LEU A 273 18.71 -2.12 6.58
N LYS A 274 20.04 -1.95 6.70
CA LYS A 274 20.71 -1.57 7.95
C LYS A 274 20.42 -0.14 8.43
N ARG A 275 19.92 0.73 7.55
CA ARG A 275 19.54 2.10 7.88
C ARG A 275 18.06 2.22 8.24
N SER A 276 17.23 1.21 7.95
CA SER A 276 15.81 1.19 8.32
C SER A 276 15.62 1.09 9.84
N SER A 277 14.41 1.40 10.32
CA SER A 277 14.07 1.27 11.74
C SER A 277 14.16 -0.20 12.18
N PRO A 278 14.95 -0.52 13.23
CA PRO A 278 15.00 -1.87 13.77
C PRO A 278 13.61 -2.39 14.19
N THR A 279 12.82 -1.53 14.83
CA THR A 279 11.45 -1.83 15.25
C THR A 279 10.54 -2.10 14.05
N GLY A 280 10.54 -1.22 13.05
CA GLY A 280 9.73 -1.36 11.84
C GLY A 280 10.05 -2.64 11.05
N LEU A 281 11.33 -3.02 10.98
CA LEU A 281 11.77 -4.27 10.35
C LEU A 281 11.21 -5.51 11.07
N LYS A 282 11.34 -5.58 12.40
CA LYS A 282 10.84 -6.73 13.17
C LYS A 282 9.32 -6.86 13.10
N ILE A 283 8.60 -5.74 13.19
CA ILE A 283 7.14 -5.73 13.02
C ILE A 283 6.76 -6.23 11.63
N THR A 284 7.45 -5.75 10.59
CA THR A 284 7.17 -6.11 9.19
C THR A 284 7.39 -7.60 8.95
N LEU A 285 8.53 -8.16 9.38
CA LEU A 285 8.82 -9.59 9.20
C LEU A 285 7.77 -10.46 9.90
N ARG A 286 7.48 -10.18 11.17
CA ARG A 286 6.46 -10.92 11.94
C ARG A 286 5.09 -10.83 11.28
N SER A 287 4.69 -9.62 10.84
CA SER A 287 3.41 -9.39 10.17
C SER A 287 3.25 -10.26 8.91
N ILE A 288 4.29 -10.37 8.08
CA ILE A 288 4.27 -11.20 6.86
C ILE A 288 4.26 -12.69 7.19
N HIS A 289 5.07 -13.13 8.15
CA HIS A 289 5.11 -14.52 8.59
C HIS A 289 3.75 -14.98 9.11
N GLU A 290 3.08 -14.19 9.96
CA GLU A 290 1.72 -14.48 10.42
C GLU A 290 0.71 -14.43 9.25
N GLY A 291 0.89 -13.49 8.31
CA GLY A 291 0.03 -13.30 7.13
C GLY A 291 -0.07 -14.52 6.21
N ARG A 292 0.94 -15.41 6.22
CA ARG A 292 0.96 -16.65 5.43
C ARG A 292 -0.18 -17.60 5.82
N ASN A 293 -0.63 -17.55 7.07
CA ASN A 293 -1.67 -18.44 7.61
C ASN A 293 -2.97 -17.69 7.97
N GLN A 294 -3.06 -16.41 7.64
CA GLN A 294 -4.21 -15.56 7.96
C GLN A 294 -5.03 -15.25 6.71
N THR A 295 -6.34 -15.13 6.89
CA THR A 295 -7.27 -14.54 5.92
C THR A 295 -6.99 -13.05 5.72
N LEU A 296 -7.58 -12.45 4.68
CA LEU A 296 -7.52 -11.00 4.46
C LEU A 296 -8.06 -10.22 5.67
N ALA A 297 -9.20 -10.64 6.22
CA ALA A 297 -9.83 -9.98 7.36
C ALA A 297 -8.94 -10.00 8.60
N GLU A 298 -8.29 -11.14 8.90
CA GLU A 298 -7.34 -11.26 10.01
C GLU A 298 -6.11 -10.38 9.81
N CYS A 299 -5.57 -10.32 8.57
CA CYS A 299 -4.45 -9.45 8.24
C CYS A 299 -4.81 -7.97 8.42
N LEU A 300 -5.95 -7.51 7.91
CA LEU A 300 -6.37 -6.11 8.03
C LEU A 300 -6.66 -5.72 9.49
N LYS A 301 -7.29 -6.58 10.29
CA LYS A 301 -7.46 -6.36 11.74
C LYS A 301 -6.11 -6.23 12.44
N LYS A 302 -5.16 -7.12 12.13
CA LYS A 302 -3.79 -7.08 12.69
C LYS A 302 -3.06 -5.80 12.30
N GLU A 303 -3.09 -5.46 11.02
CA GLU A 303 -2.43 -4.24 10.53
C GLU A 303 -3.05 -2.97 11.14
N PHE A 304 -4.37 -2.90 11.29
CA PHE A 304 -5.03 -1.79 11.98
C PHE A 304 -4.52 -1.63 13.42
N ARG A 305 -4.40 -2.71 14.19
CA ARG A 305 -3.81 -2.71 15.54
C ARG A 305 -2.39 -2.17 15.54
N LEU A 306 -1.57 -2.67 14.63
CA LEU A 306 -0.17 -2.26 14.50
C LEU A 306 -0.08 -0.77 14.17
N THR A 307 -0.83 -0.29 13.18
CA THR A 307 -0.85 1.14 12.82
C THR A 307 -1.28 2.00 13.99
N MET A 308 -2.38 1.66 14.66
CA MET A 308 -2.85 2.46 15.80
C MET A 308 -1.84 2.49 16.95
N ASN A 309 -1.21 1.36 17.27
CA ASN A 309 -0.18 1.32 18.31
C ASN A 309 1.12 2.05 17.90
N ILE A 310 1.50 2.02 16.63
CA ILE A 310 2.65 2.77 16.11
C ILE A 310 2.37 4.28 16.16
N LEU A 311 1.19 4.73 15.73
CA LEU A 311 0.77 6.13 15.82
C LEU A 311 0.52 6.61 17.25
N ARG A 312 0.28 5.70 18.20
CA ARG A 312 0.26 6.02 19.64
C ARG A 312 1.65 6.04 20.27
N SER A 313 2.68 5.69 19.50
CA SER A 313 4.05 5.49 19.97
C SER A 313 4.14 4.54 21.17
N THR A 314 3.31 3.48 21.16
CA THR A 314 3.20 2.53 22.30
C THR A 314 4.55 1.93 22.69
N ILE A 315 5.43 1.69 21.71
CA ILE A 315 6.75 1.08 21.95
C ILE A 315 7.95 1.86 21.37
N SER A 316 7.71 2.81 20.47
CA SER A 316 8.74 3.61 19.80
C SER A 316 8.11 4.83 19.09
N GLU A 317 8.87 5.90 18.94
CA GLU A 317 8.52 7.09 18.14
C GLU A 317 9.11 7.04 16.71
N ASP A 318 9.67 5.90 16.29
CA ASP A 318 10.37 5.75 15.01
C ASP A 318 9.55 6.23 13.81
N VAL A 319 8.23 6.04 13.78
CA VAL A 319 7.39 6.56 12.68
C VAL A 319 7.51 8.08 12.53
N TYR A 320 7.54 8.82 13.63
CA TYR A 320 7.62 10.27 13.61
C TYR A 320 9.03 10.74 13.28
N GLU A 321 10.05 10.05 13.79
CA GLU A 321 11.44 10.33 13.42
C GLU A 321 11.71 10.04 11.94
N GLY A 322 11.18 8.95 11.41
CA GLY A 322 11.30 8.59 10.00
C GLY A 322 10.61 9.60 9.10
N ILE A 323 9.39 10.02 9.45
CA ILE A 323 8.69 11.08 8.70
C ILE A 323 9.43 12.42 8.82
N ARG A 324 9.96 12.77 10.00
CA ARG A 324 10.78 13.98 10.18
C ARG A 324 11.96 13.98 9.23
N ALA A 325 12.78 12.92 9.27
CA ALA A 325 13.99 12.79 8.48
C ALA A 325 13.73 12.78 6.97
N LEU A 326 12.65 12.13 6.53
CA LEU A 326 12.32 12.00 5.10
C LEU A 326 11.62 13.23 4.53
N THR A 327 10.63 13.77 5.25
CA THR A 327 9.64 14.71 4.68
C THR A 327 9.72 16.11 5.27
N ILE A 328 9.92 16.23 6.59
CA ILE A 328 9.88 17.51 7.29
C ILE A 328 11.22 18.23 7.16
N ASP A 329 12.29 17.62 7.68
CA ASP A 329 13.64 18.19 7.68
C ASP A 329 14.42 17.76 6.44
N LYS A 330 14.04 16.63 5.83
CA LYS A 330 14.63 16.08 4.59
C LYS A 330 16.15 15.82 4.70
N ASP A 331 16.64 15.55 5.91
CA ASP A 331 18.05 15.23 6.17
C ASP A 331 18.43 13.79 5.78
N ASN A 332 17.43 12.90 5.59
CA ASN A 332 17.62 11.47 5.32
C ASN A 332 18.48 10.76 6.39
N ALA A 333 18.48 11.26 7.62
CA ALA A 333 19.29 10.80 8.74
C ALA A 333 18.44 10.55 10.00
N PRO A 334 17.52 9.57 9.95
CA PRO A 334 16.71 9.23 11.11
C PRO A 334 17.54 8.65 12.25
N LYS A 335 17.14 8.98 13.48
CA LYS A 335 17.74 8.52 14.74
C LYS A 335 16.78 7.57 15.47
N TRP A 336 16.86 6.30 15.11
CA TRP A 336 15.97 5.28 15.65
C TRP A 336 16.18 5.02 17.13
N GLU A 337 15.07 4.76 17.84
CA GLU A 337 15.07 4.32 19.22
C GLU A 337 14.10 3.13 19.38
N PRO A 338 14.62 1.90 19.64
CA PRO A 338 16.04 1.55 19.80
C PRO A 338 16.85 1.63 18.49
N SER A 339 18.14 1.94 18.62
CA SER A 339 19.04 2.14 17.47
C SER A 339 19.60 0.87 16.81
N THR A 340 19.39 -0.31 17.43
CA THR A 340 19.90 -1.60 16.94
C THR A 340 18.86 -2.71 17.14
N LEU A 341 18.93 -3.77 16.32
CA LEU A 341 17.96 -4.88 16.32
C LEU A 341 17.93 -5.66 17.63
N ASP A 342 19.09 -5.88 18.26
CA ASP A 342 19.24 -6.60 19.52
C ASP A 342 18.57 -5.91 20.72
N LYS A 343 18.28 -4.61 20.59
CA LYS A 343 17.59 -3.81 21.62
C LYS A 343 16.08 -3.75 21.43
N VAL A 344 15.54 -4.30 20.34
CA VAL A 344 14.09 -4.46 20.17
C VAL A 344 13.66 -5.69 20.96
N GLU A 345 13.02 -5.45 22.10
CA GLU A 345 12.48 -6.47 23.00
C GLU A 345 11.24 -7.15 22.42
N ASP A 346 11.20 -8.48 22.42
CA ASP A 346 10.06 -9.26 21.91
C ASP A 346 8.79 -9.00 22.73
N GLU A 347 8.91 -8.75 24.03
CA GLU A 347 7.79 -8.41 24.91
C GLU A 347 7.11 -7.10 24.48
N LYS A 348 7.87 -6.12 23.98
CA LYS A 348 7.31 -4.88 23.42
C LYS A 348 6.59 -5.15 22.11
N LEU A 349 7.15 -5.99 21.24
CA LEU A 349 6.46 -6.41 20.02
C LEU A 349 5.13 -7.10 20.36
N ASP A 350 5.12 -8.01 21.33
CA ASP A 350 3.89 -8.70 21.75
C ASP A 350 2.79 -7.73 22.21
N ILE A 351 3.13 -6.62 22.85
CA ILE A 351 2.14 -5.61 23.28
C ILE A 351 1.36 -5.05 22.08
N ILE A 352 2.02 -4.74 20.97
CA ILE A 352 1.36 -4.08 19.83
C ILE A 352 0.63 -5.06 18.90
N PHE A 353 0.96 -6.36 18.96
CA PHE A 353 0.27 -7.43 18.24
C PHE A 353 -0.99 -7.94 18.98
N LYS A 354 -1.11 -7.68 20.29
CA LYS A 354 -2.28 -8.08 21.09
C LYS A 354 -3.58 -7.55 20.45
N PRO A 355 -4.62 -8.39 20.36
CA PRO A 355 -5.94 -7.95 19.91
C PRO A 355 -6.46 -6.76 20.74
N PHE A 356 -7.15 -5.83 20.10
CA PHE A 356 -7.94 -4.85 20.85
C PHE A 356 -9.21 -5.53 21.41
N ALA A 357 -9.91 -4.84 22.31
CA ALA A 357 -11.27 -5.24 22.66
C ALA A 357 -12.11 -5.32 21.37
N GLU A 358 -13.03 -6.27 21.29
CA GLU A 358 -13.78 -6.57 20.06
C GLU A 358 -14.46 -5.34 19.44
N ASN A 359 -14.99 -4.45 20.28
CA ASN A 359 -15.65 -3.20 19.88
C ASN A 359 -14.68 -2.09 19.42
N LEU A 360 -13.37 -2.25 19.67
CA LEU A 360 -12.31 -1.35 19.21
C LEU A 360 -11.50 -1.96 18.06
N GLU A 361 -11.74 -3.22 17.70
CA GLU A 361 -11.09 -3.83 16.55
C GLU A 361 -11.64 -3.26 15.23
N LEU A 362 -10.86 -3.37 14.15
CA LEU A 362 -11.38 -3.09 12.81
C LEU A 362 -12.56 -4.04 12.52
N GLN A 363 -13.73 -3.48 12.22
CA GLN A 363 -14.90 -4.29 11.89
C GLN A 363 -14.84 -4.67 10.40
N VAL A 364 -14.41 -5.91 10.14
CA VAL A 364 -14.44 -6.51 8.81
C VAL A 364 -15.60 -7.51 8.76
N PRO A 365 -16.61 -7.32 7.89
CA PRO A 365 -17.76 -8.21 7.79
C PRO A 365 -17.37 -9.64 7.43
N GLU A 366 -17.97 -10.62 8.11
CA GLU A 366 -17.80 -12.05 7.81
C GLU A 366 -18.72 -12.53 6.67
N LYS A 367 -19.78 -11.78 6.40
CA LYS A 367 -20.81 -12.11 5.43
C LYS A 367 -21.09 -10.93 4.52
N GLU A 368 -21.35 -11.24 3.26
CA GLU A 368 -21.58 -10.26 2.20
C GLU A 368 -22.81 -9.36 2.48
N GLU A 369 -23.87 -9.94 3.05
CA GLU A 369 -25.09 -9.18 3.38
C GLU A 369 -24.84 -8.09 4.43
N CYS A 370 -23.71 -8.19 5.16
CA CYS A 370 -23.29 -7.26 6.18
C CYS A 370 -22.14 -6.33 5.71
N ARG A 371 -21.79 -6.27 4.42
CA ARG A 371 -20.67 -5.48 3.87
C ARG A 371 -20.51 -4.08 4.50
N TRP A 372 -21.63 -3.38 4.66
CA TRP A 372 -21.66 -1.99 5.12
C TRP A 372 -21.66 -1.82 6.65
N SER A 373 -21.81 -2.90 7.43
CA SER A 373 -21.79 -2.80 8.90
C SER A 373 -20.41 -2.52 9.47
N GLY A 374 -19.35 -2.82 8.70
CA GLY A 374 -17.97 -2.61 9.10
C GLY A 374 -17.47 -1.16 9.00
N LYS A 375 -18.26 -0.25 8.40
CA LYS A 375 -17.85 1.14 8.14
C LYS A 375 -17.54 1.91 9.42
N TYR A 376 -16.74 2.97 9.28
CA TYR A 376 -16.38 3.84 10.39
C TYR A 376 -17.62 4.40 11.10
N GLU A 377 -18.60 4.88 10.34
CA GLU A 377 -19.86 5.44 10.86
C GLU A 377 -20.68 4.43 11.67
N SER A 378 -20.53 3.15 11.36
CA SER A 378 -21.21 2.02 12.02
C SER A 378 -20.41 1.46 13.20
N SER A 379 -19.15 1.88 13.35
CA SER A 379 -18.29 1.45 14.45
C SER A 379 -18.60 2.22 15.75
N PRO A 380 -18.05 1.81 16.91
CA PRO A 380 -18.17 2.59 18.14
C PRO A 380 -17.36 3.90 18.13
N TYR A 381 -16.38 4.05 17.24
CA TYR A 381 -15.44 5.18 17.26
C TYR A 381 -16.06 6.58 17.11
N PRO A 382 -17.07 6.82 16.25
CA PRO A 382 -17.77 8.10 16.19
C PRO A 382 -18.48 8.50 17.50
N PHE A 383 -18.81 7.52 18.35
CA PHE A 383 -19.59 7.71 19.57
C PHE A 383 -18.74 7.68 20.85
N ILE A 384 -17.50 7.20 20.74
CA ILE A 384 -16.50 7.32 21.79
C ILE A 384 -16.06 8.78 21.80
N ASN A 385 -16.49 9.54 22.80
CA ASN A 385 -15.95 10.88 23.05
C ASN A 385 -14.43 10.77 23.21
N LEU A 386 -13.68 11.10 22.15
CA LEU A 386 -12.21 11.20 22.15
C LEU A 386 -11.69 12.31 23.10
N THR A 387 -12.56 12.94 23.87
CA THR A 387 -12.23 14.02 24.81
C THR A 387 -11.74 13.55 26.18
N ASN A 388 -11.79 12.25 26.52
CA ASN A 388 -11.31 11.80 27.84
C ASN A 388 -10.22 10.73 27.73
N GLY A 389 -8.98 11.15 28.00
CA GLY A 389 -7.85 10.26 28.21
C GLY A 389 -8.00 9.45 29.48
N THR A 390 -8.61 8.27 29.39
CA THR A 390 -8.55 7.11 30.31
C THR A 390 -9.33 6.01 29.58
N SER A 391 -8.78 4.87 29.19
CA SER A 391 -8.10 3.86 30.01
C SER A 391 -7.13 3.02 29.20
#